data_AF-A0A177MMR2-F1
#
_entry.id   AF-A0A177MMR2-F1
#
_cell.length_a   1.000
_cell.length_b   1.000
_cell.length_c   1.000
_cell.angle_alpha   90.00
_cell.angle_beta   90.00
_cell.angle_gamma   90.00
#
_symmetry.space_group_name_H-M   'P 1'
#
loop_
_entity.id
_entity.type
_entity.pdbx_description
1 polymer ?
#
loop_
_entity_poly.entity_id
_entity_poly.type
_entity_poly.pdbx_seq_one_letter_code
_entity_poly.pdbx_strand_id
1 'polypeptide(L)'
;MNKPATFSDLQNTAKHHHCIHPWADLWINAAGHVTCCPQNRSLFGNIHQHSIEQLWNSDAAQTVRRLIAEGDYIAAGCEIECPYLRGRKDAPEEPPPANELINLDFELPVAESAMQRNIATVIAEYSNKSQVLSGLPIYVDTQPVLRCNADCIMCPQPHMSDMRHSEEILQKLETLRATAKVFRWQGGEVFSSKRFFHYLHQFDTTDNPDLVKYVITNGSLLTEERIAALTDHDNPVFFLLSIDGVQQSTFEKIRLGLSYRQVMATLHFLASAQATNRSGRKLVRWNYVVMNSTLAEMRTAIDLADDLKVDLNFAALQGDYPEENIFRYPLHDIDTLLDRFADLATYSSSKSIQVDGLSGLSYRLRQHLSEPHG
;
A
#
# COMPACT_ATOMS: atom_id res chain seq x y z
N MET A 1 20.12 -16.50 18.58
CA MET A 1 19.00 -16.01 17.74
C MET A 1 19.56 -15.71 16.38
N ASN A 2 18.94 -16.22 15.31
CA ASN A 2 19.35 -15.89 13.95
C ASN A 2 19.17 -14.38 13.73
N LYS A 3 20.08 -13.75 12.99
CA LYS A 3 19.89 -12.36 12.56
C LYS A 3 18.63 -12.28 11.68
N PRO A 4 17.80 -11.25 11.83
CA PRO A 4 16.61 -11.06 11.00
C PRO A 4 17.03 -10.89 9.53
N ALA A 5 16.26 -11.48 8.61
CA ALA A 5 16.53 -11.42 7.18
C ALA A 5 15.79 -10.25 6.52
N THR A 6 14.58 -9.94 6.99
CA THR A 6 13.75 -8.86 6.43
C THR A 6 13.48 -7.72 7.42
N PHE A 7 12.93 -6.62 6.91
CA PHE A 7 12.47 -5.50 7.73
C PHE A 7 11.35 -5.91 8.70
N SER A 8 10.44 -6.78 8.26
CA SER A 8 9.36 -7.27 9.12
C SER A 8 9.84 -8.26 10.18
N ASP A 9 10.87 -9.06 9.90
CA ASP A 9 11.52 -9.90 10.93
C ASP A 9 12.03 -9.07 12.10
N LEU A 10 12.61 -7.89 11.83
CA LEU A 10 13.08 -6.98 12.88
C LEU A 10 11.94 -6.49 13.77
N GLN A 11 10.80 -6.13 13.16
CA GLN A 11 9.61 -5.71 13.90
C GLN A 11 9.14 -6.81 14.86
N ASN A 12 9.10 -8.05 14.37
CA ASN A 12 8.69 -9.22 15.15
C ASN A 12 9.69 -9.53 16.28
N THR A 13 11.00 -9.39 16.05
CA THR A 13 12.01 -9.60 17.10
C THR A 13 11.97 -8.57 18.23
N ALA A 14 11.42 -7.38 17.98
CA ALA A 14 11.34 -6.31 18.97
C ALA A 14 10.35 -6.59 20.13
N LYS A 15 9.65 -7.74 20.17
CA LYS A 15 8.58 -8.05 21.15
C LYS A 15 7.48 -6.96 21.22
N HIS A 16 7.32 -6.20 20.15
CA HIS A 16 6.47 -5.03 20.12
C HIS A 16 5.36 -5.25 19.11
N HIS A 17 4.16 -5.52 19.64
CA HIS A 17 2.94 -5.74 18.87
C HIS A 17 2.25 -4.41 18.53
N HIS A 18 2.98 -3.38 18.13
CA HIS A 18 2.37 -2.11 17.70
C HIS A 18 2.73 -1.76 16.27
N CYS A 19 1.93 -0.92 15.62
CA CYS A 19 2.17 -0.51 14.25
C CYS A 19 3.45 0.34 14.15
N ILE A 20 4.33 0.02 13.21
CA ILE A 20 5.60 0.74 13.00
C ILE A 20 5.43 2.04 12.19
N HIS A 21 4.31 2.26 11.50
CA HIS A 21 4.15 3.40 10.58
C HIS A 21 4.54 4.77 11.19
N PRO A 22 4.21 5.11 12.45
CA PRO A 22 4.64 6.38 13.05
C PRO A 22 6.17 6.57 13.14
N TRP A 23 6.96 5.51 13.05
CA TRP A 23 8.42 5.52 13.07
C TRP A 23 9.07 5.36 11.69
N ALA A 24 8.34 4.82 10.71
CA ALA A 24 8.94 4.45 9.43
C ALA A 24 8.26 5.07 8.21
N ASP A 25 7.03 5.55 8.33
CA ASP A 25 6.19 5.95 7.20
C ASP A 25 5.83 7.44 7.26
N LEU A 26 5.95 8.10 6.12
CA LEU A 26 5.49 9.47 5.91
C LEU A 26 4.47 9.45 4.78
N TRP A 27 3.28 9.98 5.03
CA TRP A 27 2.26 10.19 4.00
C TRP A 27 2.00 11.67 3.74
N ILE A 28 1.98 12.07 2.47
CA ILE A 28 1.71 13.45 2.06
C ILE A 28 0.60 13.49 1.00
N ASN A 29 -0.53 14.11 1.34
CA ASN A 29 -1.66 14.21 0.44
C ASN A 29 -1.45 15.29 -0.66
N ALA A 30 -2.38 15.38 -1.62
CA ALA A 30 -2.25 16.31 -2.74
C ALA A 30 -2.24 17.81 -2.34
N ALA A 31 -2.71 18.13 -1.14
CA ALA A 31 -2.73 19.47 -0.57
C ALA A 31 -1.51 19.77 0.35
N GLY A 32 -0.56 18.83 0.46
CA GLY A 32 0.64 18.98 1.27
C GLY A 32 0.45 18.70 2.76
N HIS A 33 -0.71 18.20 3.20
CA HIS A 33 -0.87 17.76 4.59
C HIS A 33 -0.14 16.45 4.83
N VAL A 34 0.48 16.35 6.01
CA VAL A 34 1.35 15.23 6.38
C VAL A 34 0.74 14.43 7.53
N THR A 35 0.79 13.10 7.42
CA THR A 35 0.48 12.13 8.49
C THR A 35 1.49 10.96 8.42
N CYS A 36 1.36 9.95 9.29
CA CYS A 36 2.20 8.75 9.19
C CYS A 36 1.74 7.74 8.11
N CYS A 37 0.45 7.73 7.73
CA CYS A 37 -0.06 6.83 6.70
C CYS A 37 -1.44 7.33 6.21
N PRO A 38 -1.93 6.88 5.04
CA PRO A 38 -3.24 7.31 4.52
C PRO A 38 -4.44 6.92 5.40
N GLN A 39 -4.24 6.03 6.38
CA GLN A 39 -5.26 5.51 7.30
C GLN A 39 -5.16 6.14 8.71
N ASN A 40 -4.43 7.24 8.83
CA ASN A 40 -4.34 8.01 10.07
C ASN A 40 -4.78 9.46 9.80
N ARG A 41 -5.68 9.98 10.64
CA ARG A 41 -6.27 11.32 10.49
C ARG A 41 -5.52 12.41 11.27
N SER A 42 -4.50 12.06 12.05
CA SER A 42 -3.76 13.00 12.89
C SER A 42 -2.76 13.78 12.04
N LEU A 43 -3.07 15.05 11.79
CA LEU A 43 -2.24 15.93 10.96
C LEU A 43 -0.97 16.35 11.70
N PHE A 44 0.19 16.06 11.11
CA PHE A 44 1.50 16.52 11.58
C PHE A 44 1.79 17.96 11.18
N GLY A 45 1.03 18.48 10.21
CA GLY A 45 1.11 19.83 9.69
C GLY A 45 1.02 19.85 8.17
N ASN A 46 1.51 20.95 7.56
CA ASN A 46 1.54 21.11 6.12
C ASN A 46 2.97 21.40 5.63
N ILE A 47 3.38 20.68 4.58
CA ILE A 47 4.73 20.75 3.99
C ILE A 47 5.07 22.12 3.40
N HIS A 48 4.09 22.94 3.05
CA HIS A 48 4.35 24.31 2.56
C HIS A 48 4.86 25.24 3.66
N GLN A 49 4.65 24.89 4.93
CA GLN A 49 4.93 25.77 6.08
C GLN A 49 6.18 25.35 6.85
N HIS A 50 6.54 24.07 6.79
CA HIS A 50 7.59 23.48 7.62
C HIS A 50 8.48 22.54 6.81
N SER A 51 9.67 22.24 7.32
CA SER A 51 10.52 21.18 6.76
C SER A 51 9.96 19.80 7.09
N ILE A 52 10.41 18.77 6.37
CA ILE A 52 9.99 17.38 6.66
C ILE A 52 10.39 16.98 8.07
N GLU A 53 11.59 17.34 8.54
CA GLU A 53 12.09 17.00 9.87
C GLU A 53 11.25 17.66 10.97
N GLN A 54 10.82 18.91 10.76
CA GLN A 54 9.94 19.62 11.67
C GLN A 54 8.56 18.94 11.77
N LEU A 55 8.00 18.51 10.63
CA LEU A 55 6.72 17.80 10.60
C LEU A 55 6.83 16.41 11.22
N TRP A 56 7.91 15.70 10.90
CA TRP A 56 8.23 14.36 11.38
C TRP A 56 8.40 14.30 12.90
N ASN A 57 8.82 15.40 13.51
CA ASN A 57 8.94 15.54 14.96
C ASN A 57 7.99 16.57 15.56
N SER A 58 6.89 16.90 14.87
CA SER A 58 5.83 17.74 15.42
C SER A 58 5.22 17.14 16.69
N ASP A 59 4.61 17.97 17.53
CA ASP A 59 3.91 17.51 18.75
C ASP A 59 2.83 16.46 18.42
N ALA A 60 2.16 16.61 17.28
CA ALA A 60 1.18 15.65 16.79
C ALA A 60 1.84 14.30 16.43
N ALA A 61 2.97 14.30 15.72
CA ALA A 61 3.70 13.07 15.40
C ALA A 61 4.20 12.34 16.66
N GLN A 62 4.75 13.09 17.61
CA GLN A 62 5.18 12.55 18.92
C GLN A 62 4.01 11.96 19.70
N THR A 63 2.85 12.63 19.68
CA THR A 63 1.62 12.16 20.33
C THR A 63 1.12 10.85 19.71
N VAL A 64 1.11 10.75 18.37
CA VAL A 64 0.71 9.52 17.66
C VAL A 64 1.62 8.35 18.02
N ARG A 65 2.95 8.54 18.05
CA ARG A 65 3.92 7.51 18.47
C ARG A 65 3.63 7.02 19.89
N ARG A 66 3.43 7.96 20.83
CA ARG A 66 3.13 7.64 22.22
C ARG A 66 1.85 6.81 22.34
N LEU A 67 0.75 7.27 21.72
CA LEU A 67 -0.55 6.60 21.80
C LEU A 67 -0.53 5.20 21.17
N ILE A 68 0.11 5.03 20.01
CA ILE A 68 0.26 3.71 19.38
C ILE A 68 1.14 2.77 20.22
N ALA A 69 2.21 3.29 20.83
CA ALA A 69 3.07 2.50 21.73
C ALA A 69 2.38 2.08 23.04
N GLU A 70 1.34 2.82 23.45
CA GLU A 70 0.42 2.54 24.57
C GLU A 70 -0.76 1.65 24.14
N GLY A 71 -0.98 1.45 22.84
CA GLY A 71 -2.08 0.64 22.28
C GLY A 71 -3.38 1.39 22.02
N ASP A 72 -3.41 2.72 22.14
CA ASP A 72 -4.59 3.56 21.92
C ASP A 72 -4.66 4.10 20.49
N TYR A 73 -5.04 3.21 19.56
CA TYR A 73 -5.10 3.53 18.13
C TYR A 73 -6.20 4.52 17.78
N ILE A 74 -7.33 4.47 18.48
CA ILE A 74 -8.46 5.36 18.23
C ILE A 74 -8.09 6.79 18.61
N ALA A 75 -7.50 7.01 19.79
CA ALA A 75 -7.01 8.34 20.16
C ALA A 75 -5.86 8.80 19.26
N ALA A 76 -5.04 7.87 18.74
CA ALA A 76 -4.00 8.19 17.76
C ALA A 76 -4.56 8.60 16.39
N GLY A 77 -5.87 8.42 16.14
CA GLY A 77 -6.55 8.78 14.90
C GLY A 77 -6.43 7.73 13.79
N CYS A 78 -6.19 6.46 14.14
CA CYS A 78 -6.12 5.36 13.18
C CYS A 78 -7.50 4.86 12.75
N GLU A 79 -7.65 4.52 11.47
CA GLU A 79 -8.83 3.84 10.94
C GLU A 79 -8.88 2.39 11.42
N ILE A 80 -10.02 2.00 12.00
CA ILE A 80 -10.24 0.66 12.55
C ILE A 80 -10.12 -0.44 11.48
N GLU A 81 -10.46 -0.11 10.23
CA GLU A 81 -10.45 -1.04 9.10
C GLU A 81 -9.11 -1.07 8.34
N CYS A 82 -8.09 -0.35 8.83
CA CYS A 82 -6.78 -0.33 8.18
C CYS A 82 -6.16 -1.75 8.12
N PRO A 83 -5.22 -2.01 7.18
CA PRO A 83 -4.61 -3.34 7.03
C PRO A 83 -3.91 -3.89 8.28
N TYR A 84 -3.55 -3.02 9.23
CA TYR A 84 -2.97 -3.41 10.51
C TYR A 84 -4.02 -3.87 11.52
N LEU A 85 -5.03 -3.02 11.78
CA LEU A 85 -6.05 -3.26 12.81
C LEU A 85 -7.14 -4.25 12.38
N ARG A 86 -7.45 -4.31 11.08
CA ARG A 86 -8.37 -5.30 10.48
C ARG A 86 -9.71 -5.43 11.22
N GLY A 87 -10.26 -4.30 11.68
CA GLY A 87 -11.54 -4.21 12.40
C GLY A 87 -11.43 -4.10 13.92
N ARG A 88 -10.22 -4.08 14.50
CA ARG A 88 -10.02 -3.94 15.96
C ARG A 88 -9.75 -2.51 16.41
N LYS A 89 -10.14 -2.21 17.65
CA LYS A 89 -9.84 -0.93 18.32
C LYS A 89 -8.44 -0.87 18.93
N ASP A 90 -7.86 -2.03 19.21
CA ASP A 90 -6.54 -2.25 19.80
C ASP A 90 -5.63 -3.05 18.85
N ALA A 91 -4.35 -3.21 19.23
CA ALA A 91 -3.43 -3.98 18.42
C ALA A 91 -3.89 -5.45 18.29
N PRO A 92 -3.72 -6.08 17.13
CA PRO A 92 -4.01 -7.50 17.00
C PRO A 92 -3.02 -8.32 17.84
N GLU A 93 -3.50 -9.41 18.45
CA GLU A 93 -2.66 -10.32 19.24
C GLU A 93 -1.43 -10.80 18.44
N GLU A 94 -1.66 -11.15 17.18
CA GLU A 94 -0.62 -11.46 16.22
C GLU A 94 -0.59 -10.39 15.11
N PRO A 95 0.60 -9.85 14.77
CA PRO A 95 0.72 -8.89 13.69
C PRO A 95 0.27 -9.52 12.37
N PRO A 96 -0.28 -8.72 11.43
CA PRO A 96 -0.60 -9.21 10.10
C PRO A 96 0.65 -9.77 9.40
N PRO A 97 0.49 -10.78 8.52
CA PRO A 97 1.60 -11.23 7.67
C PRO A 97 2.17 -10.06 6.86
N ALA A 98 3.49 -9.98 6.75
CA ALA A 98 4.18 -8.87 6.10
C ALA A 98 3.76 -8.66 4.63
N ASN A 99 3.49 -9.75 3.92
CA ASN A 99 3.01 -9.78 2.54
C ASN A 99 1.56 -9.25 2.35
N GLU A 100 0.78 -9.15 3.42
CA GLU A 100 -0.57 -8.56 3.42
C GLU A 100 -0.58 -7.07 3.78
N LEU A 101 0.55 -6.52 4.24
CA LEU A 101 0.69 -5.09 4.47
C LEU A 101 0.86 -4.36 3.13
N ILE A 102 0.39 -3.10 3.09
CA ILE A 102 0.49 -2.27 1.89
C ILE A 102 1.94 -1.90 1.53
N ASN A 103 2.81 -1.92 2.53
CA ASN A 103 4.24 -1.69 2.37
C ASN A 103 4.93 -2.99 1.96
N LEU A 104 5.75 -2.92 0.92
CA LEU A 104 6.57 -4.05 0.50
C LEU A 104 7.60 -4.36 1.58
N ASP A 105 7.57 -5.59 2.11
CA ASP A 105 8.67 -6.08 2.93
C ASP A 105 9.94 -6.19 2.07
N PHE A 106 11.09 -6.07 2.71
CA PHE A 106 12.36 -6.07 2.01
C PHE A 106 13.47 -6.70 2.83
N GLU A 107 14.43 -7.30 2.14
CA GLU A 107 15.68 -7.76 2.73
C GLU A 107 16.51 -6.56 3.19
N LEU A 108 17.12 -6.70 4.37
CA LEU A 108 17.91 -5.62 4.92
C LEU A 108 19.16 -5.36 4.08
N PRO A 109 19.44 -4.10 3.71
CA PRO A 109 20.64 -3.78 2.95
C PRO A 109 21.90 -4.23 3.71
N VAL A 110 22.78 -4.95 3.02
CA VAL A 110 24.06 -5.41 3.60
C VAL A 110 25.15 -4.35 3.44
N ALA A 111 25.09 -3.57 2.36
CA ALA A 111 26.05 -2.53 2.06
C ALA A 111 25.87 -1.31 2.98
N GLU A 112 26.99 -0.76 3.45
CA GLU A 112 26.97 0.49 4.22
C GLU A 112 26.54 1.66 3.34
N SER A 113 25.33 2.15 3.59
CA SER A 113 24.73 3.28 2.88
C SER A 113 24.02 4.22 3.86
N ALA A 114 23.64 5.42 3.39
CA ALA A 114 22.83 6.33 4.19
C ALA A 114 21.48 5.69 4.56
N MET A 115 20.86 4.95 3.63
CA MET A 115 19.63 4.19 3.88
C MET A 115 19.83 3.11 4.95
N GLN A 116 20.89 2.31 4.90
CA GLN A 116 21.12 1.27 5.89
C GLN A 116 21.27 1.84 7.31
N ARG A 117 22.05 2.92 7.46
CA ARG A 117 22.21 3.63 8.75
C ARG A 117 20.88 4.21 9.25
N ASN A 118 20.07 4.74 8.34
CA ASN A 118 18.75 5.26 8.66
C ASN A 118 17.81 4.14 9.16
N ILE A 119 17.74 3.02 8.45
CA ILE A 119 16.95 1.84 8.84
C ILE A 119 17.36 1.36 10.24
N ALA A 120 18.66 1.21 10.51
CA ALA A 120 19.16 0.78 11.81
C ALA A 120 18.76 1.75 12.94
N THR A 121 18.80 3.06 12.67
CA THR A 121 18.39 4.10 13.62
C THR A 121 16.88 4.00 13.91
N VAL A 122 16.06 3.93 12.87
CA VAL A 122 14.59 3.81 13.01
C VAL A 122 14.19 2.56 13.79
N ILE A 123 14.87 1.42 13.56
CA ILE A 123 14.60 0.18 14.31
C ILE A 123 14.94 0.34 15.80
N ALA A 124 16.07 0.97 16.11
CA ALA A 124 16.47 1.21 17.50
C ALA A 124 15.48 2.15 18.20
N GLU A 125 15.04 3.21 17.51
CA GLU A 125 14.07 4.18 18.02
C GLU A 125 12.68 3.57 18.19
N TYR A 126 12.23 2.74 17.26
CA TYR A 126 11.01 1.94 17.37
C TYR A 126 11.06 0.99 18.58
N SER A 127 12.17 0.27 18.73
CA SER A 127 12.38 -0.65 19.87
C SER A 127 12.41 0.07 21.22
N ASN A 128 12.87 1.32 21.25
CA ASN A 128 12.87 2.14 22.45
C ASN A 128 11.57 2.93 22.64
N LYS A 129 10.60 2.82 21.72
CA LYS A 129 9.36 3.61 21.69
C LYS A 129 9.64 5.12 21.75
N SER A 130 10.73 5.56 21.11
CA SER A 130 11.12 6.97 21.07
C SER A 130 10.03 7.81 20.42
N GLN A 131 9.74 8.98 21.01
CA GLN A 131 8.75 9.91 20.47
C GLN A 131 9.39 10.93 19.52
N VAL A 132 10.60 11.37 19.84
CA VAL A 132 11.44 12.21 18.99
C VAL A 132 12.44 11.32 18.26
N LEU A 133 12.49 11.46 16.94
CA LEU A 133 13.28 10.61 16.05
C LEU A 133 14.40 11.41 15.39
N SER A 134 15.58 10.81 15.37
CA SER A 134 16.70 11.19 14.52
C SER A 134 16.70 10.41 13.20
N GLY A 135 16.08 9.21 13.19
CA GLY A 135 15.79 8.46 11.98
C GLY A 135 14.75 9.17 11.12
N LEU A 136 14.99 9.18 9.81
CA LEU A 136 14.10 9.70 8.79
C LEU A 136 13.18 8.60 8.24
N PRO A 137 12.05 8.96 7.59
CA PRO A 137 11.13 7.99 7.01
C PRO A 137 11.83 6.97 6.09
N ILE A 138 11.46 5.69 6.24
CA ILE A 138 11.90 4.59 5.38
C ILE A 138 10.95 4.46 4.18
N TYR A 139 9.65 4.67 4.41
CA TYR A 139 8.61 4.68 3.39
C TYR A 139 8.12 6.12 3.21
N VAL A 140 8.23 6.62 1.98
CA VAL A 140 7.73 7.93 1.60
C VAL A 140 6.56 7.71 0.65
N ASP A 141 5.35 7.89 1.15
CA ASP A 141 4.12 7.65 0.41
C ASP A 141 3.41 8.96 0.12
N THR A 142 2.98 9.15 -1.12
CA THR A 142 2.54 10.47 -1.55
C THR A 142 1.39 10.41 -2.54
N GLN A 143 0.56 11.44 -2.48
CA GLN A 143 -0.58 11.61 -3.36
C GLN A 143 -0.32 12.77 -4.34
N PRO A 144 0.50 12.57 -5.39
CA PRO A 144 0.93 13.65 -6.27
C PRO A 144 -0.21 14.31 -7.04
N VAL A 145 -1.31 13.60 -7.24
CA VAL A 145 -2.52 14.09 -7.91
C VAL A 145 -3.77 13.55 -7.23
N LEU A 146 -4.80 14.38 -7.14
CA LEU A 146 -6.12 13.98 -6.65
C LEU A 146 -7.12 13.70 -7.78
N ARG A 147 -6.85 14.20 -8.98
CA ARG A 147 -7.68 13.96 -10.17
C ARG A 147 -7.61 12.49 -10.58
N CYS A 148 -8.76 11.89 -10.84
CA CYS A 148 -8.87 10.53 -11.36
C CYS A 148 -9.68 10.51 -12.66
N ASN A 149 -9.37 9.56 -13.55
CA ASN A 149 -10.14 9.31 -14.78
C ASN A 149 -11.24 8.25 -14.58
N ALA A 150 -11.48 7.83 -13.34
CA ALA A 150 -12.50 6.88 -12.95
C ALA A 150 -13.36 7.44 -11.80
N ASP A 151 -14.55 6.88 -11.62
CA ASP A 151 -15.46 7.18 -10.51
C ASP A 151 -15.89 5.88 -9.81
N CYS A 152 -14.91 5.15 -9.29
CA CYS A 152 -15.13 3.80 -8.77
C CYS A 152 -16.11 3.82 -7.58
N ILE A 153 -17.07 2.90 -7.54
CA ILE A 153 -18.18 2.92 -6.57
C ILE A 153 -17.73 2.82 -5.11
N MET A 154 -16.55 2.25 -4.90
CA MET A 154 -15.91 2.01 -3.60
C MET A 154 -14.81 3.01 -3.25
N CYS A 155 -14.65 4.07 -4.04
CA CYS A 155 -13.61 5.07 -3.81
C CYS A 155 -14.22 6.36 -3.22
N PRO A 156 -13.84 6.78 -2.01
CA PRO A 156 -14.38 7.99 -1.38
C PRO A 156 -13.68 9.28 -1.85
N GLN A 157 -12.71 9.18 -2.77
CA GLN A 157 -11.87 10.31 -3.16
C GLN A 157 -12.64 11.33 -4.03
N PRO A 158 -12.38 12.65 -3.88
CA PRO A 158 -12.93 13.66 -4.79
C PRO A 158 -12.22 13.64 -6.15
N HIS A 159 -12.68 12.77 -7.06
CA HIS A 159 -12.05 12.48 -8.36
C HIS A 159 -11.93 13.68 -9.33
N MET A 160 -12.74 14.73 -9.12
CA MET A 160 -12.75 15.93 -9.97
C MET A 160 -11.81 17.05 -9.51
N SER A 161 -11.08 16.85 -8.41
CA SER A 161 -10.17 17.87 -7.88
C SER A 161 -8.88 18.00 -8.70
N ASP A 162 -8.49 19.24 -9.03
CA ASP A 162 -7.22 19.54 -9.69
C ASP A 162 -6.03 19.69 -8.74
N MET A 163 -6.23 19.39 -7.44
CA MET A 163 -5.14 19.39 -6.46
C MET A 163 -4.03 18.42 -6.85
N ARG A 164 -2.81 18.91 -6.71
CA ARG A 164 -1.58 18.22 -7.11
C ARG A 164 -0.39 18.83 -6.39
N HIS A 165 0.69 18.08 -6.29
CA HIS A 165 1.93 18.58 -5.71
C HIS A 165 2.55 19.73 -6.52
N SER A 166 2.99 20.76 -5.80
CA SER A 166 3.81 21.83 -6.35
C SER A 166 5.25 21.35 -6.54
N GLU A 167 6.06 22.13 -7.26
CA GLU A 167 7.49 21.82 -7.42
C GLU A 167 8.23 21.82 -6.08
N GLU A 168 7.83 22.72 -5.19
CA GLU A 168 8.33 22.79 -3.82
C GLU A 168 8.14 21.48 -3.05
N ILE A 169 6.96 20.84 -3.16
CA ILE A 169 6.71 19.54 -2.50
C ILE A 169 7.64 18.48 -3.06
N LEU A 170 7.77 18.40 -4.38
CA LEU A 170 8.63 17.41 -5.04
C LEU A 170 10.10 17.57 -4.60
N GLN A 171 10.61 18.80 -4.58
CA GLN A 171 11.98 19.10 -4.12
C GLN A 171 12.19 18.75 -2.65
N LYS A 172 11.20 19.00 -1.79
CA LYS A 172 11.27 18.59 -0.37
C LYS A 172 11.27 17.07 -0.24
N LEU A 173 10.47 16.35 -1.01
CA LEU A 173 10.43 14.89 -0.99
C LEU A 173 11.78 14.27 -1.42
N GLU A 174 12.44 14.85 -2.41
CA GLU A 174 13.73 14.36 -2.92
C GLU A 174 14.85 14.39 -1.87
N THR A 175 14.75 15.19 -0.81
CA THR A 175 15.76 15.18 0.28
C THR A 175 15.83 13.85 1.01
N LEU A 176 14.76 13.04 0.98
CA LEU A 176 14.69 11.72 1.61
C LEU A 176 15.25 10.60 0.73
N ARG A 177 15.57 10.87 -0.52
CA ARG A 177 15.95 9.87 -1.53
C ARG A 177 17.19 9.06 -1.15
N ALA A 178 18.13 9.64 -0.41
CA ALA A 178 19.34 8.95 0.02
C ALA A 178 19.12 8.01 1.22
N THR A 179 18.04 8.20 2.00
CA THR A 179 17.81 7.51 3.28
C THR A 179 16.57 6.62 3.30
N ALA A 180 15.59 6.88 2.44
CA ALA A 180 14.39 6.08 2.31
C ALA A 180 14.63 4.80 1.51
N LYS A 181 13.89 3.74 1.81
CA LYS A 181 13.87 2.49 1.06
C LYS A 181 12.83 2.49 -0.05
N VAL A 182 11.68 3.12 0.16
CA VAL A 182 10.56 3.09 -0.78
C VAL A 182 10.01 4.49 -0.99
N PHE A 183 9.85 4.87 -2.24
CA PHE A 183 8.96 5.96 -2.64
C PHE A 183 7.72 5.38 -3.28
N ARG A 184 6.56 5.66 -2.68
CA ARG A 184 5.26 5.25 -3.19
C ARG A 184 4.46 6.45 -3.68
N TRP A 185 3.85 6.29 -4.85
CA TRP A 185 2.94 7.28 -5.43
C TRP A 185 1.58 6.65 -5.70
N GLN A 186 0.53 7.29 -5.20
CA GLN A 186 -0.86 6.84 -5.33
C GLN A 186 -1.83 8.04 -5.39
N GLY A 187 -3.14 7.81 -5.26
CA GLY A 187 -4.13 8.88 -5.16
C GLY A 187 -5.21 8.77 -6.22
N GLY A 188 -5.40 9.84 -6.99
CA GLY A 188 -6.18 9.77 -8.22
C GLY A 188 -5.52 8.83 -9.24
N GLU A 189 -5.63 9.15 -10.52
CA GLU A 189 -4.86 8.41 -11.51
C GLU A 189 -3.56 9.16 -11.77
N VAL A 190 -2.46 8.67 -11.18
CA VAL A 190 -1.14 9.31 -11.25
C VAL A 190 -0.70 9.59 -12.69
N PHE A 191 -1.02 8.70 -13.62
CA PHE A 191 -0.66 8.83 -15.04
C PHE A 191 -1.57 9.75 -15.86
N SER A 192 -2.59 10.35 -15.22
CA SER A 192 -3.36 11.45 -15.80
C SER A 192 -2.53 12.75 -15.88
N SER A 193 -1.49 12.88 -15.04
CA SER A 193 -0.59 14.03 -15.03
C SER A 193 0.68 13.75 -15.83
N LYS A 194 0.80 14.44 -16.98
CA LYS A 194 2.04 14.42 -17.78
C LYS A 194 3.25 14.93 -17.00
N ARG A 195 3.05 15.93 -16.13
CA ARG A 195 4.10 16.47 -15.26
C ARG A 195 4.61 15.42 -14.28
N PHE A 196 3.71 14.67 -13.65
CA PHE A 196 4.10 13.62 -12.72
C PHE A 196 4.79 12.45 -13.44
N PHE A 197 4.29 12.03 -14.61
CA PHE A 197 4.97 11.03 -15.41
C PHE A 197 6.42 11.45 -15.74
N HIS A 198 6.64 12.70 -16.14
CA HIS A 198 7.97 13.23 -16.42
C HIS A 198 8.88 13.21 -15.18
N TYR A 199 8.37 13.67 -14.05
CA TYR A 199 9.07 13.60 -12.75
C TYR A 199 9.48 12.16 -12.42
N LEU A 200 8.55 11.20 -12.48
CA LEU A 200 8.83 9.80 -12.16
C LEU A 200 9.87 9.19 -13.12
N HIS A 201 9.77 9.49 -14.41
CA HIS A 201 10.73 9.01 -15.43
C HIS A 201 12.15 9.56 -15.20
N GLN A 202 12.26 10.77 -14.65
CA GLN A 202 13.54 11.41 -14.33
C GLN A 202 13.99 11.19 -12.88
N PHE A 203 13.23 10.43 -12.09
CA PHE A 203 13.54 10.21 -10.68
C PHE A 203 14.83 9.38 -10.55
N ASP A 204 15.92 10.11 -10.32
CA ASP A 204 17.27 9.58 -10.27
C ASP A 204 17.50 8.80 -8.96
N THR A 205 18.09 7.62 -9.04
CA THR A 205 18.38 6.78 -7.88
C THR A 205 19.85 6.37 -7.82
N THR A 206 20.75 7.10 -8.49
CA THR A 206 22.18 6.73 -8.56
C THR A 206 22.82 6.64 -7.18
N ASP A 207 22.52 7.57 -6.27
CA ASP A 207 23.06 7.55 -4.90
C ASP A 207 22.34 6.55 -3.97
N ASN A 208 21.28 5.90 -4.47
CA ASN A 208 20.50 4.92 -3.73
C ASN A 208 19.89 3.87 -4.68
N PRO A 209 20.72 2.95 -5.22
CA PRO A 209 20.28 1.97 -6.22
C PRO A 209 19.26 0.96 -5.66
N ASP A 210 19.23 0.77 -4.34
CA ASP A 210 18.32 -0.13 -3.64
C ASP A 210 16.94 0.49 -3.36
N LEU A 211 16.73 1.76 -3.69
CA LEU A 211 15.45 2.45 -3.57
C LEU A 211 14.40 1.79 -4.46
N VAL A 212 13.22 1.52 -3.90
CA VAL A 212 12.07 0.99 -4.63
C VAL A 212 11.17 2.13 -5.07
N LYS A 213 11.02 2.30 -6.38
CA LYS A 213 9.98 3.15 -6.98
C LYS A 213 8.69 2.33 -7.07
N TYR A 214 7.66 2.73 -6.34
CA TYR A 214 6.41 1.99 -6.23
C TYR A 214 5.23 2.88 -6.66
N VAL A 215 4.48 2.47 -7.69
CA VAL A 215 3.26 3.16 -8.12
C VAL A 215 2.01 2.31 -7.91
N ILE A 216 0.97 2.89 -7.31
CA ILE A 216 -0.40 2.36 -7.33
C ILE A 216 -1.18 3.07 -8.43
N THR A 217 -1.80 2.32 -9.33
CA THR A 217 -2.52 2.88 -10.50
C THR A 217 -3.66 1.96 -10.92
N ASN A 218 -4.67 2.51 -11.61
CA ASN A 218 -5.68 1.71 -12.29
C ASN A 218 -5.19 1.16 -13.64
N GLY A 219 -4.01 1.58 -14.11
CA GLY A 219 -3.35 1.09 -15.31
C GLY A 219 -3.91 1.60 -16.64
N SER A 220 -5.10 2.19 -16.67
CA SER A 220 -5.78 2.58 -17.92
C SER A 220 -5.01 3.57 -18.79
N LEU A 221 -4.09 4.36 -18.21
CA LEU A 221 -3.29 5.35 -18.94
C LEU A 221 -1.84 4.89 -19.20
N LEU A 222 -1.52 3.63 -18.90
CA LEU A 222 -0.22 3.03 -19.18
C LEU A 222 -0.25 2.33 -20.54
N THR A 223 0.37 2.96 -21.53
CA THR A 223 0.66 2.35 -22.83
C THR A 223 1.93 1.50 -22.73
N GLU A 224 2.17 0.64 -23.73
CA GLU A 224 3.40 -0.17 -23.81
C GLU A 224 4.67 0.71 -23.78
N GLU A 225 4.66 1.86 -24.46
CA GLU A 225 5.80 2.78 -24.48
C GLU A 225 6.04 3.41 -23.09
N ARG A 226 4.97 3.74 -22.36
CA ARG A 226 5.08 4.28 -20.98
C ARG A 226 5.59 3.21 -20.02
N ILE A 227 5.16 1.97 -20.17
CA ILE A 227 5.66 0.85 -19.39
C ILE A 227 7.16 0.69 -19.65
N ALA A 228 7.56 0.55 -20.92
CA ALA A 228 8.98 0.42 -21.29
C ALA A 228 9.83 1.56 -20.74
N ALA A 229 9.37 2.82 -20.87
CA ALA A 229 10.07 3.98 -20.32
C ALA A 229 10.24 3.94 -18.79
N LEU A 230 9.36 3.26 -18.06
CA LEU A 230 9.39 3.13 -16.60
C LEU A 230 10.00 1.81 -16.10
N THR A 231 10.28 0.84 -16.99
CA THR A 231 10.79 -0.49 -16.60
C THR A 231 12.07 -0.93 -17.30
N ASP A 232 12.44 -0.36 -18.45
CA ASP A 232 13.65 -0.76 -19.19
C ASP A 232 14.90 0.01 -18.73
N HIS A 233 15.29 -0.21 -17.47
CA HIS A 233 16.48 0.36 -16.83
C HIS A 233 16.81 -0.36 -15.51
N ASP A 234 17.97 -0.06 -14.92
CA ASP A 234 18.54 -0.81 -13.78
C ASP A 234 17.71 -0.69 -12.48
N ASN A 235 16.97 0.41 -12.31
CA ASN A 235 16.02 0.58 -11.20
C ASN A 235 14.59 0.76 -11.74
N PRO A 236 13.89 -0.32 -12.12
CA PRO A 236 12.56 -0.23 -12.71
C PRO A 236 11.49 0.14 -11.67
N VAL A 237 10.39 0.73 -12.14
CA VAL A 237 9.20 0.97 -11.31
C VAL A 237 8.47 -0.35 -11.06
N PHE A 238 8.09 -0.58 -9.80
CA PHE A 238 7.14 -1.60 -9.40
C PHE A 238 5.71 -1.03 -9.38
N PHE A 239 4.76 -1.76 -9.96
CA PHE A 239 3.37 -1.37 -10.07
C PHE A 239 2.46 -2.28 -9.23
N LEU A 240 1.61 -1.68 -8.41
CA LEU A 240 0.41 -2.34 -7.89
C LEU A 240 -0.78 -1.90 -8.74
N LEU A 241 -1.22 -2.80 -9.63
CA LEU A 241 -2.36 -2.55 -10.50
C LEU A 241 -3.67 -2.83 -9.79
N SER A 242 -4.55 -1.83 -9.77
CA SER A 242 -5.87 -1.92 -9.15
C SER A 242 -6.91 -2.38 -10.17
N ILE A 243 -7.27 -3.66 -10.13
CA ILE A 243 -8.24 -4.29 -11.02
C ILE A 243 -9.17 -5.14 -10.16
N ASP A 244 -10.48 -4.87 -10.20
CA ASP A 244 -11.44 -5.64 -9.41
C ASP A 244 -12.48 -6.25 -10.34
N GLY A 245 -12.73 -7.54 -10.18
CA GLY A 245 -13.47 -8.33 -11.15
C GLY A 245 -12.60 -8.75 -12.35
N VAL A 246 -12.89 -9.94 -12.86
CA VAL A 246 -12.31 -10.56 -14.07
C VAL A 246 -13.32 -10.67 -15.19
N GLN A 247 -14.61 -10.43 -14.90
CA GLN A 247 -15.61 -10.27 -15.94
C GLN A 247 -15.72 -8.79 -16.31
N GLN A 248 -15.77 -8.52 -17.61
CA GLN A 248 -15.92 -7.16 -18.12
C GLN A 248 -17.14 -6.45 -17.51
N SER A 249 -18.28 -7.13 -17.42
CA SER A 249 -19.51 -6.57 -16.85
C SER A 249 -19.35 -6.18 -15.38
N THR A 250 -18.65 -6.99 -14.59
CA THR A 250 -18.39 -6.71 -13.17
C THR A 250 -17.43 -5.54 -13.02
N PHE A 251 -16.31 -5.58 -13.74
CA PHE A 251 -15.28 -4.53 -13.71
C PHE A 251 -15.86 -3.16 -14.11
N GLU A 252 -16.54 -3.08 -15.26
CA GLU A 252 -17.03 -1.80 -15.79
C GLU A 252 -18.22 -1.25 -14.97
N LYS A 253 -18.94 -2.10 -14.23
CA LYS A 253 -19.95 -1.69 -13.24
C LYS A 253 -19.33 -0.97 -12.05
N ILE A 254 -18.22 -1.47 -11.52
CA ILE A 254 -17.64 -1.00 -10.25
C ILE A 254 -16.53 0.04 -10.44
N ARG A 255 -15.77 -0.05 -11.53
CA ARG A 255 -14.68 0.85 -11.92
C ARG A 255 -15.14 1.81 -13.02
N LEU A 256 -16.16 2.61 -12.72
CA LEU A 256 -16.84 3.47 -13.68
C LEU A 256 -15.85 4.39 -14.42
N GLY A 257 -16.02 4.45 -15.75
CA GLY A 257 -15.16 5.24 -16.64
C GLY A 257 -13.92 4.51 -17.18
N LEU A 258 -13.60 3.32 -16.67
CA LEU A 258 -12.49 2.51 -17.17
C LEU A 258 -12.97 1.44 -18.16
N SER A 259 -12.09 1.06 -19.09
CA SER A 259 -12.32 -0.06 -20.01
C SER A 259 -11.62 -1.31 -19.50
N TYR A 260 -12.37 -2.40 -19.31
CA TYR A 260 -11.80 -3.68 -18.87
C TYR A 260 -10.70 -4.15 -19.83
N ARG A 261 -10.98 -4.11 -21.14
CA ARG A 261 -10.03 -4.53 -22.19
C ARG A 261 -8.71 -3.77 -22.09
N GLN A 262 -8.76 -2.46 -21.87
CA GLN A 262 -7.57 -1.62 -21.80
C GLN A 262 -6.73 -1.96 -20.57
N VAL A 263 -7.36 -2.07 -19.40
CA VAL A 263 -6.67 -2.36 -18.14
C VAL A 263 -6.07 -3.78 -18.14
N MET A 264 -6.79 -4.76 -18.69
CA MET A 264 -6.24 -6.11 -18.85
C MET A 264 -5.07 -6.15 -19.84
N ALA A 265 -5.13 -5.39 -20.94
CA ALA A 265 -3.99 -5.26 -21.85
C ALA A 265 -2.75 -4.70 -21.13
N THR A 266 -2.94 -3.68 -20.28
CA THR A 266 -1.86 -3.15 -19.43
C THR A 266 -1.27 -4.21 -18.50
N LEU A 267 -2.10 -5.05 -17.86
CA LEU A 267 -1.63 -6.17 -17.04
C LEU A 267 -0.79 -7.17 -17.87
N HIS A 268 -1.25 -7.53 -19.07
CA HIS A 268 -0.49 -8.41 -19.99
C HIS A 268 0.85 -7.81 -20.42
N PHE A 269 0.89 -6.51 -20.71
CA PHE A 269 2.14 -5.82 -21.07
C PHE A 269 3.12 -5.79 -19.90
N LEU A 270 2.66 -5.50 -18.69
CA LEU A 270 3.50 -5.55 -17.49
C LEU A 270 3.98 -6.96 -17.15
N ALA A 271 3.14 -7.99 -17.34
CA ALA A 271 3.55 -9.38 -17.19
C ALA A 271 4.65 -9.76 -18.21
N SER A 272 4.51 -9.32 -19.46
CA SER A 272 5.51 -9.53 -20.52
C SER A 272 6.83 -8.80 -20.23
N ALA A 273 6.75 -7.56 -19.77
CA ALA A 273 7.91 -6.79 -19.33
C ALA A 273 8.59 -7.47 -18.13
N GLN A 274 7.81 -7.96 -17.15
CA GLN A 274 8.34 -8.69 -16.00
C GLN A 274 9.10 -9.94 -16.43
N ALA A 275 8.55 -10.74 -17.35
CA ALA A 275 9.18 -11.98 -17.80
C ALA A 275 10.52 -11.76 -18.54
N THR A 276 10.72 -10.60 -19.15
CA THR A 276 11.92 -10.29 -19.95
C THR A 276 12.88 -9.32 -19.25
N ASN A 277 12.53 -8.82 -18.06
CA ASN A 277 13.36 -7.83 -17.37
C ASN A 277 14.68 -8.44 -16.87
N ARG A 278 15.75 -7.66 -16.99
CA ARG A 278 17.12 -8.10 -16.63
C ARG A 278 17.43 -7.96 -15.14
N SER A 279 16.63 -7.19 -14.41
CA SER A 279 16.84 -6.91 -12.99
C SER A 279 16.50 -8.10 -12.08
N GLY A 280 15.71 -9.05 -12.58
CA GLY A 280 15.13 -10.13 -11.78
C GLY A 280 14.08 -9.67 -10.77
N ARG A 281 13.77 -8.36 -10.73
CA ARG A 281 12.77 -7.78 -9.82
C ARG A 281 11.38 -8.03 -10.36
N LYS A 282 10.42 -8.18 -9.44
CA LYS A 282 9.00 -8.10 -9.78
C LYS A 282 8.69 -6.68 -10.25
N LEU A 283 7.93 -6.57 -11.33
CA LEU A 283 7.48 -5.28 -11.88
C LEU A 283 6.01 -5.03 -11.59
N VAL A 284 5.23 -6.07 -11.35
CA VAL A 284 3.78 -5.93 -11.18
C VAL A 284 3.23 -6.89 -10.14
N ARG A 285 2.29 -6.37 -9.35
CA ARG A 285 1.37 -7.13 -8.52
C ARG A 285 -0.04 -6.65 -8.80
N TRP A 286 -0.99 -7.57 -8.86
CA TRP A 286 -2.40 -7.27 -9.03
C TRP A 286 -3.04 -7.09 -7.63
N ASN A 287 -3.64 -5.93 -7.38
CA ASN A 287 -4.50 -5.69 -6.22
C ASN A 287 -5.98 -5.76 -6.60
N TYR A 288 -6.72 -6.57 -5.85
CA TYR A 288 -8.12 -6.88 -6.06
C TYR A 288 -8.92 -6.60 -4.78
N VAL A 289 -9.84 -5.64 -4.83
CA VAL A 289 -10.74 -5.33 -3.71
C VAL A 289 -11.91 -6.32 -3.71
N VAL A 290 -12.03 -7.05 -2.61
CA VAL A 290 -13.12 -8.00 -2.39
C VAL A 290 -14.36 -7.25 -1.94
N MET A 291 -15.40 -7.36 -2.76
CA MET A 291 -16.72 -6.77 -2.59
C MET A 291 -17.76 -7.84 -2.90
N ASN A 292 -19.02 -7.56 -2.58
CA ASN A 292 -20.13 -8.46 -2.92
C ASN A 292 -20.18 -8.79 -4.42
N SER A 293 -20.04 -7.78 -5.27
CA SER A 293 -20.03 -7.94 -6.74
C SER A 293 -18.81 -8.71 -7.26
N THR A 294 -17.69 -8.77 -6.52
CA THR A 294 -16.43 -9.35 -7.00
C THR A 294 -16.12 -10.71 -6.35
N LEU A 295 -16.75 -11.04 -5.22
CA LEU A 295 -16.52 -12.25 -4.43
C LEU A 295 -16.58 -13.55 -5.24
N ALA A 296 -17.51 -13.65 -6.19
CA ALA A 296 -17.70 -14.87 -6.99
C ALA A 296 -16.54 -15.15 -7.96
N GLU A 297 -15.74 -14.14 -8.29
CA GLU A 297 -14.73 -14.18 -9.34
C GLU A 297 -13.31 -14.42 -8.83
N MET A 298 -13.11 -14.46 -7.50
CA MET A 298 -11.78 -14.58 -6.88
C MET A 298 -10.99 -15.80 -7.36
N ARG A 299 -11.63 -16.96 -7.50
CA ARG A 299 -10.95 -18.18 -7.99
C ARG A 299 -10.42 -18.00 -9.41
N THR A 300 -11.23 -17.41 -10.29
CA THR A 300 -10.82 -17.11 -11.67
C THR A 300 -9.74 -16.03 -11.72
N ALA A 301 -9.73 -15.07 -10.79
CA ALA A 301 -8.64 -14.13 -10.64
C ALA A 301 -7.31 -14.82 -10.30
N ILE A 302 -7.33 -15.81 -9.40
CA ILE A 302 -6.15 -16.62 -9.07
C ILE A 302 -5.64 -17.37 -10.31
N ASP A 303 -6.54 -17.99 -11.08
CA ASP A 303 -6.16 -18.72 -12.30
C ASP A 303 -5.50 -17.79 -13.33
N LEU A 304 -6.12 -16.64 -13.60
CA LEU A 304 -5.59 -15.67 -14.55
C LEU A 304 -4.25 -15.08 -14.10
N ALA A 305 -4.11 -14.78 -12.81
CA ALA A 305 -2.87 -14.28 -12.25
C ALA A 305 -1.74 -15.32 -12.36
N ASP A 306 -2.04 -16.60 -12.11
CA ASP A 306 -1.08 -17.70 -12.24
C ASP A 306 -0.65 -17.95 -13.69
N ASP A 307 -1.58 -17.86 -14.64
CA ASP A 307 -1.28 -17.94 -16.07
C ASP A 307 -0.33 -16.82 -16.51
N LEU A 308 -0.48 -15.63 -15.93
CA LEU A 308 0.37 -14.46 -16.22
C LEU A 308 1.65 -14.39 -15.39
N LYS A 309 1.82 -15.28 -14.40
CA LYS A 309 2.92 -15.24 -13.42
C LYS A 309 3.00 -13.90 -12.68
N VAL A 310 1.84 -13.32 -12.37
CA VAL A 310 1.68 -12.08 -11.61
C VAL A 310 1.13 -12.42 -10.22
N ASP A 311 1.76 -11.89 -9.18
CA ASP A 311 1.29 -12.09 -7.81
C ASP A 311 -0.01 -11.31 -7.57
N LEU A 312 -0.89 -11.86 -6.72
CA LEU A 312 -2.24 -11.34 -6.50
C LEU A 312 -2.47 -11.03 -5.02
N ASN A 313 -3.00 -9.84 -4.73
CA ASN A 313 -3.42 -9.43 -3.40
C ASN A 313 -4.93 -9.22 -3.36
N PHE A 314 -5.60 -9.87 -2.41
CA PHE A 314 -6.99 -9.59 -2.09
C PHE A 314 -7.10 -8.59 -0.92
N ALA A 315 -7.58 -7.39 -1.21
CA ALA A 315 -7.81 -6.35 -0.21
C ALA A 315 -9.27 -6.37 0.27
N ALA A 316 -9.47 -6.26 1.57
CA ALA A 316 -10.82 -6.09 2.14
C ALA A 316 -11.35 -4.68 1.83
N LEU A 317 -12.60 -4.56 1.35
CA LEU A 317 -13.25 -3.27 1.16
C LEU A 317 -13.35 -2.49 2.48
N GLN A 318 -12.91 -1.24 2.49
CA GLN A 318 -13.03 -0.31 3.63
C GLN A 318 -14.14 0.70 3.36
N GLY A 319 -14.77 1.20 4.41
CA GLY A 319 -15.78 2.24 4.34
C GLY A 319 -17.22 1.72 4.31
N ASP A 320 -18.14 2.67 4.16
CA ASP A 320 -19.57 2.43 4.28
C ASP A 320 -20.23 2.18 2.92
N TYR A 321 -20.32 0.91 2.53
CA TYR A 321 -20.92 0.48 1.27
C TYR A 321 -21.91 -0.68 1.50
N PRO A 322 -23.18 -0.39 1.84
CA PRO A 322 -24.16 -1.38 2.26
C PRO A 322 -24.37 -2.56 1.31
N GLU A 323 -24.24 -2.33 0.00
CA GLU A 323 -24.47 -3.36 -1.03
C GLU A 323 -23.21 -4.15 -1.41
N GLU A 324 -22.03 -3.66 -1.02
CA GLU A 324 -20.74 -4.17 -1.50
C GLU A 324 -19.80 -4.63 -0.38
N ASN A 325 -19.87 -4.02 0.81
CA ASN A 325 -18.96 -4.33 1.91
C ASN A 325 -19.45 -5.54 2.72
N ILE A 326 -19.08 -6.72 2.24
CA ILE A 326 -19.33 -8.03 2.89
C ILE A 326 -18.67 -8.19 4.26
N PHE A 327 -17.74 -7.30 4.63
CA PHE A 327 -17.09 -7.33 5.93
C PHE A 327 -17.91 -6.57 6.96
N ARG A 328 -18.63 -5.52 6.57
CA ARG A 328 -19.40 -4.67 7.48
C ARG A 328 -20.89 -5.04 7.55
N TYR A 329 -21.43 -5.57 6.46
CA TYR A 329 -22.85 -5.84 6.30
C TYR A 329 -23.12 -7.34 6.13
N PRO A 330 -24.23 -7.86 6.67
CA PRO A 330 -24.58 -9.28 6.62
C PRO A 330 -25.16 -9.67 5.24
N LEU A 331 -24.37 -9.45 4.19
CA LEU A 331 -24.73 -9.78 2.80
C LEU A 331 -24.63 -11.28 2.52
N HIS A 332 -23.80 -11.98 3.30
CA HIS A 332 -23.59 -13.42 3.28
C HIS A 332 -23.46 -13.93 4.71
N ASP A 333 -23.72 -15.22 4.89
CA ASP A 333 -23.40 -15.92 6.12
C ASP A 333 -21.87 -15.95 6.36
N ILE A 334 -21.44 -15.66 7.60
CA ILE A 334 -20.02 -15.49 7.92
C ILE A 334 -19.26 -16.82 7.78
N ASP A 335 -19.84 -17.93 8.24
CA ASP A 335 -19.19 -19.24 8.15
C ASP A 335 -18.99 -19.65 6.67
N THR A 336 -19.99 -19.37 5.83
CA THR A 336 -19.89 -19.56 4.37
C THR A 336 -18.75 -18.74 3.75
N LEU A 337 -18.54 -17.49 4.18
CA LEU A 337 -17.42 -16.68 3.71
C LEU A 337 -16.06 -17.22 4.20
N LEU A 338 -15.98 -17.65 5.46
CA LEU A 338 -14.77 -18.21 6.04
C LEU A 338 -14.34 -19.50 5.35
N ASP A 339 -15.30 -20.41 5.09
CA ASP A 339 -15.05 -21.64 4.34
C ASP A 339 -14.56 -21.32 2.92
N ARG A 340 -15.19 -20.36 2.25
CA ARG A 340 -14.77 -19.91 0.92
C ARG A 340 -13.33 -19.39 0.90
N PHE A 341 -12.94 -18.58 1.88
CA PHE A 341 -11.57 -18.05 1.94
C PHE A 341 -10.54 -19.12 2.31
N ALA A 342 -10.91 -20.10 3.14
CA ALA A 342 -10.07 -21.27 3.43
C ALA A 342 -9.87 -22.16 2.20
N ASP A 343 -10.93 -22.40 1.43
CA ASP A 343 -10.87 -23.12 0.15
C ASP A 343 -9.97 -22.40 -0.86
N LEU A 344 -10.10 -21.07 -0.97
CA LEU A 344 -9.25 -20.26 -1.85
C LEU A 344 -7.78 -20.29 -1.41
N ALA A 345 -7.49 -20.29 -0.11
CA ALA A 345 -6.13 -20.36 0.42
C ALA A 345 -5.47 -21.72 0.11
N THR A 346 -6.24 -22.80 0.26
CA THR A 346 -5.81 -24.16 -0.12
C THR A 346 -5.63 -24.27 -1.64
N TYR A 347 -6.52 -23.64 -2.41
CA TYR A 347 -6.43 -23.61 -3.86
C TYR A 347 -5.21 -22.84 -4.36
N SER A 348 -4.89 -21.70 -3.73
CA SER A 348 -3.75 -20.88 -4.13
C SER A 348 -2.40 -21.53 -3.82
N SER A 349 -2.31 -22.41 -2.82
CA SER A 349 -1.03 -23.06 -2.47
C SER A 349 -0.51 -24.01 -3.54
N SER A 350 -1.35 -24.41 -4.52
CA SER A 350 -0.92 -25.20 -5.67
C SER A 350 -0.45 -24.36 -6.87
N LYS A 351 -0.48 -23.03 -6.76
CA LYS A 351 -0.14 -22.09 -7.84
C LYS A 351 1.32 -21.68 -7.76
N SER A 352 1.84 -21.13 -8.85
CA SER A 352 3.23 -20.68 -8.98
C SER A 352 3.45 -19.21 -8.58
N ILE A 353 2.37 -18.52 -8.21
CA ILE A 353 2.35 -17.11 -7.80
C ILE A 353 2.10 -17.00 -6.29
N GLN A 354 2.45 -15.85 -5.73
CA GLN A 354 1.99 -15.49 -4.39
C GLN A 354 0.55 -14.98 -4.44
N VAL A 355 -0.29 -15.48 -3.53
CA VAL A 355 -1.66 -15.01 -3.33
C VAL A 355 -1.81 -14.61 -1.87
N ASP A 356 -2.04 -13.32 -1.64
CA ASP A 356 -2.04 -12.73 -0.31
C ASP A 356 -3.39 -12.10 0.04
N GLY A 357 -3.58 -11.78 1.31
CA GLY A 357 -4.73 -11.02 1.82
C GLY A 357 -5.86 -11.89 2.36
N LEU A 358 -5.94 -13.17 1.96
CA LEU A 358 -6.97 -14.12 2.39
C LEU A 358 -7.01 -14.30 3.92
N SER A 359 -5.86 -14.27 4.59
CA SER A 359 -5.82 -14.38 6.05
C SER A 359 -6.39 -13.13 6.71
N GLY A 360 -6.06 -11.95 6.18
CA GLY A 360 -6.64 -10.66 6.58
C GLY A 360 -8.15 -10.58 6.35
N LEU A 361 -8.67 -11.09 5.22
CA LEU A 361 -10.11 -11.16 4.97
C LEU A 361 -10.82 -11.99 6.05
N SER A 362 -10.29 -13.18 6.32
CA SER A 362 -10.83 -14.11 7.32
C SER A 362 -10.74 -13.52 8.73
N TYR A 363 -9.62 -12.86 9.05
CA TYR A 363 -9.41 -12.21 10.34
C TYR A 363 -10.46 -11.11 10.58
N ARG A 364 -10.71 -10.27 9.58
CA ARG A 364 -11.68 -9.18 9.67
C ARG A 364 -13.10 -9.69 9.91
N LEU A 365 -13.51 -10.73 9.19
CA LEU A 365 -14.83 -11.38 9.41
C LEU A 365 -14.98 -11.90 10.85
N ARG A 366 -13.93 -12.52 11.40
CA ARG A 366 -13.98 -13.04 12.78
C ARG A 366 -14.14 -11.95 13.84
N GLN A 367 -13.73 -10.70 13.57
CA GLN A 367 -13.94 -9.62 14.54
C GLN A 367 -15.44 -9.32 14.74
N HIS A 368 -16.27 -9.51 13.70
CA HIS A 368 -17.72 -9.33 13.80
C HIS A 368 -18.42 -10.43 14.61
N LEU A 369 -17.82 -11.62 14.72
CA LEU A 369 -18.32 -12.69 15.59
C LEU A 369 -17.99 -12.42 17.07
N SER A 370 -16.97 -11.60 17.35
CA SER A 370 -16.46 -11.33 18.69
C SER A 370 -17.06 -10.09 19.37
N GLU A 371 -17.77 -9.23 18.64
CA GLU A 371 -18.53 -8.15 19.23
C GLU A 371 -19.93 -8.67 19.61
N PRO A 372 -20.31 -8.71 20.91
CA PRO A 372 -21.68 -9.03 21.27
C PRO A 372 -22.56 -7.95 20.65
N HIS A 373 -23.54 -8.35 19.84
CA HIS A 373 -24.58 -7.46 19.33
C HIS A 373 -25.23 -6.72 20.50
N GLY A 374 -24.81 -5.47 20.71
CA GLY A 374 -25.34 -4.54 21.71
C GLY A 374 -26.42 -3.68 21.11
#